data_AF-A0A7C0YFF4-F1
#
_entry.id   AF-A0A7C0YFF4-F1
#
_cell.length_a   1.000
_cell.length_b   1.000
_cell.length_c   1.000
_cell.angle_alpha   90.00
_cell.angle_beta   90.00
_cell.angle_gamma   90.00
#
_symmetry.space_group_name_H-M   'P 1'
#
loop_
_entity.id
_entity.type
_entity.pdbx_description
1 polymer ?
#
loop_
_entity_poly.entity_id
_entity_poly.type
_entity_poly.pdbx_seq_one_letter_code
_entity_poly.pdbx_strand_id
1 'polypeptide(L)'
;MKFDVSKAMTIRLDDELPPDPVFEPGIRRAPSRGFTLNEHETIVALKNALRYVPEKLHKRLAPEFLEELMARGRIYAYRYRPPGRIHAKPVDEYKGILEARAIQLMIDNNLDFDVAL
;
A
#
# COMPACT_ATOMS: atom_id res chain seq x y z
N MET A 1 1.01 -10.63 28.16
CA MET A 1 1.55 -11.50 27.09
C MET A 1 1.37 -10.74 25.78
N LYS A 2 2.44 -10.29 25.11
CA LYS A 2 2.31 -9.68 23.78
C LYS A 2 2.18 -10.81 22.76
N PHE A 3 1.05 -10.88 22.06
CA PHE A 3 0.88 -11.82 20.96
C PHE A 3 1.66 -11.30 19.75
N ASP A 4 2.53 -12.14 19.18
CA ASP A 4 3.25 -11.83 17.96
C ASP A 4 2.40 -12.30 16.76
N VAL A 5 1.62 -11.38 16.21
CA VAL A 5 0.70 -11.65 15.09
C VAL A 5 1.46 -12.18 13.86
N SER A 6 2.73 -11.82 13.70
CA SER A 6 3.56 -12.24 12.56
C SER A 6 3.77 -13.76 12.49
N LYS A 7 3.60 -14.47 13.63
CA LYS A 7 3.71 -15.94 13.71
C LYS A 7 2.49 -16.67 13.17
N ALA A 8 1.35 -15.98 13.03
CA ALA A 8 0.11 -16.55 12.51
C ALA A 8 -0.14 -16.22 11.03
N MET A 9 0.70 -15.39 10.41
CA MET A 9 0.53 -14.92 9.03
C MET A 9 1.34 -15.78 8.05
N THR A 10 0.67 -16.44 7.11
CA THR A 10 1.30 -17.18 6.01
C THR A 10 1.85 -16.24 4.92
N ILE A 11 1.21 -15.07 4.75
CA ILE A 11 1.63 -14.03 3.80
C ILE A 11 1.90 -12.77 4.61
N ARG A 12 3.10 -12.22 4.48
CA ARG A 12 3.56 -11.01 5.16
C ARG A 12 4.52 -10.23 4.27
N LEU A 13 4.63 -8.94 4.54
CA LEU A 13 5.63 -8.10 3.90
C LEU A 13 7.02 -8.47 4.38
N ASP A 14 8.00 -8.28 3.49
CA ASP A 14 9.39 -8.49 3.83
C ASP A 14 9.86 -7.52 4.90
N ASP A 15 10.91 -7.99 5.54
CA ASP A 15 11.61 -7.35 6.63
C ASP A 15 12.56 -6.23 6.15
N GLU A 16 12.59 -6.00 4.84
CA GLU A 16 13.40 -5.00 4.16
C GLU A 16 12.49 -3.92 3.56
N LEU A 17 13.00 -2.69 3.51
CA LEU A 17 12.27 -1.61 2.87
C LEU A 17 12.38 -1.73 1.36
N PRO A 18 11.27 -1.68 0.61
CA PRO A 18 11.32 -1.42 -0.81
C PRO A 18 12.03 -0.09 -1.09
N PRO A 19 12.53 0.14 -2.32
CA PRO A 19 13.10 1.42 -2.72
C PRO A 19 12.16 2.60 -2.46
N ASP A 20 12.72 3.81 -2.38
CA ASP A 20 11.91 5.02 -2.25
C ASP A 20 10.90 5.14 -3.40
N PRO A 21 9.66 5.60 -3.13
CA PRO A 21 8.64 5.71 -4.17
C PRO A 21 9.05 6.74 -5.23
N VAL A 22 9.09 6.31 -6.48
CA VAL A 22 9.36 7.17 -7.63
C VAL A 22 8.04 7.53 -8.30
N PHE A 23 7.79 8.84 -8.46
CA PHE A 23 6.60 9.35 -9.10
C PHE A 23 6.90 9.78 -10.53
N GLU A 24 6.32 9.08 -11.50
CA GLU A 24 6.37 9.50 -12.89
C GLU A 24 5.61 10.84 -13.06
N PRO A 25 6.22 11.83 -13.74
CA PRO A 25 5.55 13.07 -14.12
C PRO A 25 4.35 12.79 -15.05
N GLY A 26 3.33 13.63 -14.98
CA GLY A 26 2.16 13.53 -15.88
C GLY A 26 1.12 12.49 -15.48
N ILE A 27 1.43 11.52 -14.60
CA ILE A 27 0.43 10.59 -14.07
C ILE A 27 -0.53 11.35 -13.14
N ARG A 28 -1.82 11.35 -13.49
CA ARG A 28 -2.91 11.88 -12.65
C ARG A 28 -2.96 11.13 -11.33
N ARG A 29 -3.17 11.86 -10.24
CA ARG A 29 -3.34 11.30 -8.90
C ARG A 29 -4.60 11.87 -8.28
N ALA A 30 -5.16 11.13 -7.34
CA ALA A 30 -6.29 11.63 -6.55
C ALA A 30 -5.93 12.99 -5.93
N PRO A 31 -6.85 13.97 -5.98
CA PRO A 31 -6.62 15.25 -5.32
C PRO A 31 -6.47 15.04 -3.81
N SER A 32 -5.76 15.97 -3.15
CA SER A 32 -5.65 15.94 -1.70
C SER A 32 -7.04 15.99 -1.06
N ARG A 33 -7.27 15.10 -0.09
CA ARG A 33 -8.52 15.10 0.70
C ARG A 33 -8.45 16.04 1.91
N GLY A 34 -7.36 16.78 2.06
CA GLY A 34 -7.10 17.63 3.21
C GLY A 34 -6.71 16.83 4.46
N PHE A 35 -5.98 17.49 5.36
CA PHE A 35 -5.63 16.94 6.68
C PHE A 35 -6.48 17.64 7.74
N THR A 36 -7.45 16.90 8.31
CA THR A 36 -8.42 17.42 9.29
C THR A 36 -8.40 16.68 10.61
N LEU A 37 -7.50 15.72 10.77
CA LEU A 37 -7.43 14.89 11.97
C LEU A 37 -6.77 15.67 13.11
N ASN A 38 -7.28 15.47 14.32
CA ASN A 38 -6.58 15.92 15.52
C ASN A 38 -5.35 15.04 15.81
N GLU A 39 -4.55 15.41 16.82
CA GLU A 39 -3.34 14.68 17.18
C GLU A 39 -3.61 13.21 17.53
N HIS A 40 -4.65 12.95 18.35
CA HIS A 40 -5.01 11.59 18.75
C HIS A 40 -5.45 10.74 17.55
N GLU A 41 -6.29 11.29 16.67
CA GLU A 41 -6.73 10.63 15.44
C GLU A 41 -5.57 10.36 14.48
N THR A 42 -4.62 11.30 14.39
CA THR A 42 -3.40 11.16 13.59
C THR A 42 -2.55 10.00 14.08
N ILE A 43 -2.34 9.90 15.41
CA ILE A 43 -1.63 8.78 16.03
C ILE A 43 -2.34 7.45 15.73
N VAL A 44 -3.68 7.42 15.83
CA VAL A 44 -4.46 6.22 15.51
C VAL A 44 -4.35 5.84 14.03
N ALA A 45 -4.41 6.81 13.11
CA ALA A 45 -4.23 6.58 11.69
C ALA A 45 -2.86 5.97 11.36
N LEU A 46 -1.79 6.49 11.97
CA LEU A 46 -0.44 5.96 11.82
C LEU A 46 -0.33 4.53 12.38
N LYS A 47 -0.86 4.26 13.58
CA LYS A 47 -0.88 2.90 14.15
C LYS A 47 -1.64 1.91 13.25
N ASN A 48 -2.75 2.35 12.67
CA ASN A 48 -3.54 1.53 11.74
C ASN A 48 -2.79 1.18 10.47
N ALA A 49 -1.96 2.08 9.93
CA ALA A 49 -1.10 1.78 8.79
C ALA A 49 0.09 0.90 9.19
N LEU A 50 0.75 1.21 10.31
CA LEU A 50 1.94 0.53 10.77
C LEU A 50 1.70 -0.93 11.19
N ARG A 51 0.46 -1.33 11.52
CA ARG A 51 0.14 -2.72 11.87
C ARG A 51 0.40 -3.73 10.75
N TYR A 52 0.51 -3.27 9.50
CA TYR A 52 0.73 -4.14 8.33
C TYR A 52 2.21 -4.36 8.01
N VAL A 53 3.12 -3.64 8.67
CA VAL A 53 4.57 -3.66 8.38
C VAL A 53 5.36 -4.10 9.63
N PRO A 54 6.52 -4.77 9.46
CA PRO A 54 7.36 -5.17 10.58
C PRO A 54 7.75 -4.01 11.49
N GLU A 55 7.71 -4.22 12.81
CA GLU A 55 7.97 -3.16 13.81
C GLU A 55 9.32 -2.47 13.62
N LYS A 56 10.34 -3.22 13.17
CA LYS A 56 11.68 -2.70 12.90
C LYS A 56 11.72 -1.64 11.79
N LEU A 57 10.72 -1.62 10.91
CA LEU A 57 10.60 -0.62 9.83
C LEU A 57 9.83 0.63 10.27
N HIS A 58 9.15 0.61 11.43
CA HIS A 58 8.26 1.69 11.86
C HIS A 58 8.99 3.03 12.01
N LYS A 59 10.24 3.02 12.48
CA LYS A 59 11.03 4.26 12.64
C LYS A 59 11.22 5.00 11.31
N ARG A 60 11.33 4.27 10.19
CA ARG A 60 11.44 4.86 8.85
C ARG A 60 10.09 5.20 8.24
N LEU A 61 9.10 4.31 8.41
CA LEU A 61 7.79 4.43 7.76
C LEU A 61 6.83 5.41 8.44
N ALA A 62 6.91 5.58 9.76
CA ALA A 62 6.04 6.49 10.49
C ALA A 62 6.11 7.94 9.96
N PRO A 63 7.29 8.57 9.77
CA PRO A 63 7.35 9.91 9.19
C PRO A 63 6.90 9.95 7.72
N GLU A 64 7.12 8.89 6.94
CA GLU A 64 6.63 8.81 5.54
C GLU A 64 5.11 8.76 5.47
N PHE A 65 4.48 7.94 6.31
CA PHE A 65 3.03 7.86 6.38
C PHE A 65 2.41 9.14 6.93
N LEU A 66 3.08 9.82 7.87
CA LEU A 66 2.64 11.12 8.35
C LEU A 66 2.69 12.16 7.22
N GLU A 67 3.75 12.20 6.43
CA GLU A 67 3.87 13.10 5.28
C GLU A 67 2.79 12.83 4.24
N GLU A 68 2.51 11.57 3.92
CA GLU A 68 1.39 11.22 3.03
C GLU A 68 0.04 11.71 3.58
N LEU A 69 -0.20 11.48 4.87
CA LEU A 69 -1.42 11.89 5.55
C LEU A 69 -1.58 13.41 5.55
N MET A 70 -0.52 14.17 5.82
CA MET A 70 -0.56 15.63 5.84
C MET A 70 -0.71 16.23 4.43
N ALA A 71 0.07 15.75 3.45
CA ALA A 71 0.06 16.30 2.11
C ALA A 71 -1.19 15.91 1.30
N ARG A 72 -1.71 14.68 1.51
CA ARG A 72 -2.76 14.08 0.66
C ARG A 72 -4.05 13.76 1.41
N GLY A 73 -4.04 13.89 2.74
CA GLY A 73 -5.17 13.52 3.58
C GLY A 73 -5.35 12.02 3.78
N ARG A 74 -4.46 11.17 3.23
CA ARG A 74 -4.55 9.71 3.27
C ARG A 74 -3.16 9.08 3.26
N ILE A 75 -3.03 7.92 3.89
CA ILE A 75 -1.85 7.06 3.83
C ILE A 75 -2.09 6.03 2.72
N TYR A 76 -1.38 6.16 1.61
CA TYR A 76 -1.41 5.23 0.48
C TYR A 76 -0.29 4.17 0.57
N ALA A 77 0.74 4.43 1.36
CA ALA A 77 1.95 3.64 1.47
C ALA A 77 2.63 3.44 0.11
N TYR A 78 2.91 4.54 -0.60
CA TYR A 78 3.38 4.51 -1.99
C TYR A 78 4.63 3.66 -2.21
N ARG A 79 5.51 3.56 -1.20
CA ARG A 79 6.70 2.69 -1.21
C ARG A 79 6.36 1.23 -1.54
N TYR A 80 5.20 0.74 -1.11
CA TYR A 80 4.77 -0.65 -1.30
C TYR A 80 3.94 -0.85 -2.58
N ARG A 81 3.70 0.20 -3.38
CA ARG A 81 3.10 0.05 -4.71
C ARG A 81 4.12 -0.68 -5.60
N PRO A 82 3.74 -1.80 -6.27
CA PRO A 82 4.61 -2.44 -7.24
C PRO A 82 5.12 -1.45 -8.30
N PRO A 83 6.41 -1.49 -8.67
CA PRO A 83 6.94 -0.60 -9.70
C PRO A 83 6.37 -0.94 -11.08
N GLY A 84 6.28 0.08 -11.94
CA GLY A 84 5.82 -0.07 -13.33
C GLY A 84 4.30 -0.08 -13.49
N ARG A 85 3.88 -0.50 -14.70
CA ARG A 85 2.49 -0.59 -15.12
C ARG A 85 1.82 -1.83 -14.52
N ILE A 86 0.70 -1.61 -13.84
CA ILE A 86 -0.21 -2.67 -13.42
C ILE A 86 -1.24 -2.82 -14.54
N HIS A 87 -1.46 -4.03 -15.02
CA HIS A 87 -2.47 -4.31 -16.07
C HIS A 87 -2.83 -5.79 -16.01
N ALA A 88 -4.04 -6.11 -16.47
CA ALA A 88 -4.49 -7.50 -16.56
C ALA A 88 -3.62 -8.30 -17.54
N LYS A 89 -3.16 -9.46 -17.09
CA LYS A 89 -2.44 -10.45 -17.90
C LYS A 89 -3.38 -11.58 -18.33
N PRO A 90 -2.99 -12.41 -19.31
CA PRO A 90 -3.64 -13.70 -19.54
C PRO A 90 -3.80 -14.49 -18.22
N VAL A 91 -4.98 -15.08 -17.99
CA VAL A 91 -5.32 -15.72 -16.71
C VAL A 91 -4.34 -16.83 -16.30
N ASP A 92 -3.69 -17.47 -17.27
CA ASP A 92 -2.72 -18.54 -17.04
C ASP A 92 -1.33 -18.06 -16.61
N GLU A 93 -1.05 -16.76 -16.64
CA GLU A 93 0.19 -16.18 -16.09
C GLU A 93 0.12 -15.97 -14.57
N TYR A 94 -1.08 -16.01 -13.99
CA TYR A 94 -1.28 -15.92 -12.55
C TYR A 94 -1.13 -17.30 -11.89
N LYS A 95 -0.75 -17.32 -10.60
CA LYS A 95 -0.57 -18.56 -9.83
C LYS A 95 -1.81 -18.84 -8.97
N GLY A 96 -2.28 -20.09 -8.96
CA GLY A 96 -3.38 -20.54 -8.10
C GLY A 96 -4.50 -21.23 -8.87
N ILE A 97 -5.64 -21.45 -8.20
CA ILE A 97 -6.86 -21.96 -8.85
C ILE A 97 -7.44 -20.92 -9.81
N LEU A 98 -8.24 -21.35 -10.79
CA LEU A 98 -8.75 -20.46 -11.85
C LEU A 98 -9.51 -19.25 -11.30
N GLU A 99 -10.32 -19.46 -10.27
CA GLU A 99 -11.16 -18.45 -9.65
C GLU A 99 -10.31 -17.35 -8.98
N ALA A 100 -9.24 -17.75 -8.28
CA ALA A 100 -8.30 -16.81 -7.65
C ALA A 100 -7.51 -16.01 -8.70
N ARG A 101 -7.09 -16.69 -9.79
CA ARG A 101 -6.40 -16.05 -10.92
C ARG A 101 -7.31 -15.04 -11.61
N ALA A 102 -8.58 -15.37 -11.83
CA ALA A 102 -9.56 -14.45 -12.39
C ALA A 102 -9.79 -13.22 -11.49
N ILE A 103 -9.87 -13.39 -10.17
CA ILE A 103 -9.97 -12.26 -9.23
C ILE A 103 -8.73 -11.36 -9.33
N GLN A 104 -7.52 -11.95 -9.35
CA GLN A 104 -6.28 -11.17 -9.46
C GLN A 104 -6.19 -10.39 -10.78
N LEU A 105 -6.60 -11.00 -11.88
CA LEU A 105 -6.75 -10.33 -13.17
C LEU A 105 -7.66 -9.11 -13.07
N MET A 106 -8.83 -9.25 -12.44
CA MET A 106 -9.78 -8.14 -12.27
C MET A 106 -9.23 -7.04 -11.35
N ILE A 107 -8.44 -7.39 -10.33
CA ILE A 107 -7.74 -6.42 -9.48
C ILE A 107 -6.73 -5.62 -10.32
N ASP A 108 -5.88 -6.29 -11.09
CA ASP A 108 -4.88 -5.64 -11.93
C ASP A 108 -5.53 -4.74 -13.00
N ASN A 109 -6.65 -5.17 -13.58
CA ASN A 109 -7.43 -4.36 -14.53
C ASN A 109 -7.93 -3.05 -13.89
N ASN A 110 -8.48 -3.12 -12.68
CA ASN A 110 -8.99 -1.93 -11.98
C ASN A 110 -7.88 -0.96 -11.56
N LEU A 111 -6.62 -1.41 -11.56
CA LEU A 111 -5.43 -0.63 -11.22
C LEU A 111 -4.61 -0.21 -12.44
N ASP A 112 -5.04 -0.57 -13.66
CA ASP A 112 -4.38 -0.13 -14.89
C ASP A 112 -4.56 1.38 -15.08
N PHE A 113 -3.50 2.07 -15.45
CA PHE A 113 -3.51 3.52 -15.68
C PHE A 113 -4.43 3.93 -16.83
N ASP A 114 -4.71 3.02 -17.77
CA ASP A 114 -5.65 3.26 -18.86
C ASP A 114 -7.12 3.13 -18.42
N VAL A 115 -7.38 2.55 -17.23
CA VAL A 115 -8.73 2.28 -16.69
C VAL A 115 -9.01 3.09 -15.42
N ALA A 116 -8.03 3.20 -14.53
CA ALA A 116 -8.12 3.88 -13.25
C ALA A 116 -8.17 5.42 -13.42
N LEU A 117 -8.92 6.09 -12.52
CA LEU A 117 -9.16 7.53 -12.55
C LEU A 117 -8.05 8.38 -11.92
#